data_AF-A0A258RPA8-F1
#
_entry.id   AF-A0A258RPA8-F1
#
_cell.length_a   1.000
_cell.length_b   1.000
_cell.length_c   1.000
_cell.angle_alpha   90.00
_cell.angle_beta   90.00
_cell.angle_gamma   90.00
#
_symmetry.space_group_name_H-M   'P 1'
#
loop_
_entity.id
_entity.type
_entity.pdbx_description
1 polymer ?
#
loop_
_entity_poly.entity_id
_entity_poly.type
_entity_poly.pdbx_seq_one_letter_code
_entity_poly.pdbx_strand_id
1 'polypeptide(L)'
;MRGESALERRFWTFWLFGILLLAAQIVMNVWLVTDASPLGMSDHQAAGTAARVNIIHAGWAAAGVHDLAIYSMELDLIFIGVYAWGAFAGGRMFAASSRPMLARLGKVIMFAAVGFAITDYAETISQLIQAAGTGGVDLLACVAAKMRPVKMILFLVTFLGVLVALMIQQVSRRAA
;
A
#
# COMPACT_ATOMS: atom_id res chain seq x y z
N MET A 1 29.58 -8.86 -16.45
CA MET A 1 28.27 -8.65 -15.79
C MET A 1 28.53 -8.44 -14.32
N ARG A 2 28.40 -7.21 -13.78
CA ARG A 2 28.56 -6.99 -12.33
C ARG A 2 27.37 -7.65 -11.64
N GLY A 3 27.61 -8.60 -10.75
CA GLY A 3 26.54 -9.27 -10.00
C GLY A 3 25.77 -8.27 -9.15
N GLU A 4 24.45 -8.39 -9.12
CA GLU A 4 23.60 -7.58 -8.25
C GLU A 4 24.01 -7.76 -6.79
N SER A 5 24.03 -6.66 -6.04
CA SER A 5 24.22 -6.76 -4.60
C SER A 5 23.02 -7.49 -3.96
N ALA A 6 23.23 -8.12 -2.80
CA ALA A 6 22.12 -8.77 -2.07
C ALA A 6 20.98 -7.80 -1.74
N LEU A 7 21.27 -6.50 -1.57
CA LEU A 7 20.28 -5.46 -1.30
C LEU A 7 19.49 -5.08 -2.56
N GLU A 8 20.16 -4.98 -3.71
CA GLU A 8 19.53 -4.72 -5.01
C GLU A 8 18.59 -5.87 -5.42
N ARG A 9 19.02 -7.12 -5.23
CA ARG A 9 18.17 -8.30 -5.48
C ARG A 9 16.92 -8.29 -4.59
N ARG A 10 17.07 -7.96 -3.30
CA ARG A 10 15.94 -7.83 -2.37
C ARG A 10 14.99 -6.72 -2.82
N PHE A 11 15.52 -5.54 -3.15
CA PHE A 11 14.73 -4.44 -3.68
C PHE A 11 13.89 -4.89 -4.88
N TRP A 12 14.51 -5.44 -5.93
CA TRP A 12 13.78 -5.86 -7.12
C TRP A 12 12.73 -6.93 -6.85
N THR A 13 13.10 -7.95 -6.08
CA THR A 13 12.18 -9.06 -5.77
C THR A 13 10.94 -8.56 -5.06
N PHE A 14 11.11 -7.82 -3.95
CA PHE A 14 9.99 -7.40 -3.12
C PHE A 14 9.22 -6.23 -3.73
N TRP A 15 9.88 -5.27 -4.36
CA TRP A 15 9.21 -4.12 -4.94
C TRP A 15 8.36 -4.53 -6.17
N LEU A 16 8.89 -5.37 -7.07
CA LEU A 16 8.11 -5.87 -8.21
C LEU A 16 6.98 -6.79 -7.76
N PHE A 17 7.24 -7.68 -6.80
CA PHE A 17 6.17 -8.53 -6.25
C PHE A 17 5.08 -7.70 -5.56
N GLY A 18 5.46 -6.64 -4.84
CA GLY A 18 4.52 -5.67 -4.28
C GLY A 18 3.66 -4.99 -5.35
N ILE A 19 4.25 -4.60 -6.48
CA ILE A 19 3.49 -4.03 -7.61
C ILE A 19 2.50 -5.04 -8.19
N LEU A 20 2.88 -6.32 -8.29
CA LEU A 20 1.96 -7.37 -8.75
C LEU A 20 0.79 -7.56 -7.80
N LEU A 21 1.03 -7.54 -6.48
CA LEU A 21 -0.02 -7.60 -5.47
C LEU A 21 -0.96 -6.38 -5.54
N LEU A 22 -0.41 -5.19 -5.77
CA LEU A 22 -1.22 -3.98 -6.00
C LEU A 22 -2.10 -4.12 -7.25
N ALA A 23 -1.55 -4.63 -8.35
CA ALA A 23 -2.30 -4.86 -9.58
C ALA A 23 -3.43 -5.87 -9.36
N ALA A 24 -3.17 -6.95 -8.61
CA ALA A 24 -4.20 -7.92 -8.23
C ALA A 24 -5.32 -7.27 -7.42
N GLN A 25 -5.00 -6.41 -6.45
CA GLN A 25 -6.01 -5.68 -5.68
C GLN A 25 -6.85 -4.72 -6.54
N ILE A 26 -6.24 -3.99 -7.47
CA ILE A 26 -6.96 -3.10 -8.38
C ILE A 26 -7.98 -3.90 -9.19
N VAL A 27 -7.60 -5.08 -9.67
CA VAL A 27 -8.49 -5.99 -10.40
C VAL A 27 -9.59 -6.51 -9.47
N MET A 28 -9.24 -6.96 -8.25
CA MET A 28 -10.21 -7.42 -7.23
C MET A 28 -11.27 -6.37 -6.89
N ASN A 29 -10.87 -5.10 -6.83
CA ASN A 29 -11.78 -4.01 -6.48
C ASN A 29 -12.95 -3.85 -7.45
N VAL A 30 -12.81 -4.27 -8.71
CA VAL A 30 -13.89 -4.18 -9.73
C VAL A 30 -15.15 -4.92 -9.27
N TRP A 31 -15.00 -6.05 -8.59
CA TRP A 31 -16.13 -6.84 -8.09
C TRP A 31 -16.71 -6.30 -6.77
N LEU A 32 -16.02 -5.38 -6.11
CA LEU A 32 -16.47 -4.77 -4.86
C LEU A 32 -17.31 -3.50 -5.10
N VAL A 33 -17.43 -3.06 -6.35
CA VAL A 33 -18.28 -1.91 -6.72
C VAL A 33 -19.74 -2.33 -6.63
N THR A 34 -20.49 -1.61 -5.77
CA THR A 34 -21.94 -1.79 -5.60
C THR A 34 -22.62 -0.43 -5.49
N ASP A 35 -23.95 -0.38 -5.48
CA ASP A 35 -24.69 0.86 -5.21
C ASP A 35 -24.33 1.47 -3.84
N ALA A 36 -24.04 0.61 -2.86
CA ALA A 36 -23.61 1.03 -1.53
C ALA A 36 -22.15 1.54 -1.50
N SER A 37 -21.31 1.09 -2.43
CA SER A 37 -19.88 1.41 -2.53
C SER A 37 -19.45 1.61 -4.00
N PRO A 38 -19.80 2.74 -4.64
CA PRO A 38 -19.48 3.01 -6.04
C PRO A 38 -17.98 2.98 -6.39
N LEU A 39 -17.10 3.19 -5.39
CA LEU A 39 -15.65 3.09 -5.52
C LEU A 39 -15.08 1.82 -4.88
N GLY A 40 -15.94 0.87 -4.52
CA GLY A 40 -15.57 -0.40 -3.91
C GLY A 40 -14.88 -0.24 -2.56
N MET A 41 -13.71 -0.86 -2.41
CA MET A 41 -12.92 -0.84 -1.18
C MET A 41 -12.59 0.59 -0.74
N SER A 42 -12.41 1.52 -1.68
CA SER A 42 -12.07 2.91 -1.34
C SER A 42 -13.15 3.61 -0.51
N ASP A 43 -14.43 3.28 -0.74
CA ASP A 43 -15.55 3.81 0.06
C ASP A 43 -15.57 3.20 1.46
N HIS A 44 -15.21 1.93 1.60
CA HIS A 44 -15.07 1.29 2.90
C HIS A 44 -13.92 1.91 3.71
N GLN A 45 -12.81 2.25 3.04
CA GLN A 45 -11.67 2.96 3.66
C GLN A 45 -12.06 4.36 4.12
N ALA A 46 -12.97 5.03 3.40
CA ALA A 46 -13.42 6.38 3.70
C ALA A 46 -14.68 6.46 4.59
N ALA A 47 -15.26 5.32 4.98
CA ALA A 47 -16.59 5.26 5.59
C ALA A 47 -16.73 6.09 6.89
N GLY A 48 -15.68 6.12 7.72
CA GLY A 48 -15.56 6.99 8.89
C GLY A 48 -16.51 6.73 10.07
N THR A 49 -17.55 5.92 9.88
CA THR A 49 -18.58 5.58 10.88
C THR A 49 -19.01 4.13 10.77
N ALA A 50 -19.45 3.54 11.89
CA ALA A 50 -20.00 2.19 11.94
C ALA A 50 -21.21 2.03 11.02
N ALA A 51 -22.11 3.02 11.01
CA ALA A 51 -23.31 3.01 10.19
C ALA A 51 -22.98 2.90 8.70
N ARG A 52 -22.01 3.70 8.22
CA ARG A 52 -21.59 3.64 6.80
C ARG A 52 -20.91 2.32 6.45
N VAL A 53 -20.08 1.79 7.35
CA VAL A 53 -19.45 0.46 7.20
C VAL A 53 -20.52 -0.62 7.06
N ASN A 54 -21.52 -0.65 7.93
CA ASN A 54 -22.60 -1.64 7.89
C ASN A 54 -23.42 -1.58 6.60
N ILE A 55 -23.67 -0.38 6.08
CA ILE A 55 -24.34 -0.22 4.78
C ILE A 55 -23.52 -0.86 3.65
N ILE A 56 -22.20 -0.65 3.66
CA ILE A 56 -21.30 -1.23 2.65
C ILE A 56 -21.24 -2.76 2.78
N HIS A 57 -21.11 -3.29 4.00
CA HIS A 57 -21.11 -4.74 4.24
C HIS A 57 -22.42 -5.38 3.81
N ALA A 58 -23.56 -4.76 4.10
CA ALA A 58 -24.87 -5.24 3.64
C ALA A 58 -24.95 -5.24 2.10
N GLY A 59 -24.40 -4.21 1.44
CA GLY A 59 -24.31 -4.15 -0.02
C GLY A 59 -23.45 -5.29 -0.61
N TRP A 60 -22.28 -5.55 -0.03
CA TRP A 60 -21.42 -6.66 -0.45
C TRP A 60 -22.03 -8.03 -0.16
N ALA A 61 -22.72 -8.20 0.97
CA ALA A 61 -23.43 -9.42 1.29
C ALA A 61 -24.58 -9.70 0.31
N ALA A 62 -25.37 -8.66 -0.02
CA ALA A 62 -26.45 -8.76 -0.99
C ALA A 62 -25.95 -9.09 -2.41
N ALA A 63 -24.76 -8.59 -2.77
CA ALA A 63 -24.09 -8.89 -4.04
C ALA A 63 -23.31 -10.22 -4.02
N GLY A 64 -23.23 -10.93 -2.89
CA GLY A 64 -22.49 -12.19 -2.75
C GLY A 64 -20.96 -12.05 -2.79
N VAL A 65 -20.43 -10.86 -2.51
CA VAL A 65 -18.99 -10.53 -2.60
C VAL A 65 -18.36 -10.16 -1.25
N HIS A 66 -19.06 -10.36 -0.13
CA HIS A 66 -18.54 -10.03 1.21
C HIS A 66 -17.25 -10.80 1.54
N ASP A 67 -17.20 -12.10 1.25
CA ASP A 67 -16.00 -12.91 1.46
C ASP A 67 -14.83 -12.45 0.56
N LEU A 68 -15.13 -12.02 -0.66
CA LEU A 68 -14.13 -11.44 -1.56
C LEU A 68 -13.57 -10.12 -0.99
N ALA A 69 -14.40 -9.32 -0.34
CA ALA A 69 -13.95 -8.10 0.34
C ALA A 69 -12.99 -8.42 1.50
N ILE A 70 -13.28 -9.48 2.28
CA ILE A 70 -12.39 -9.97 3.34
C ILE A 70 -11.06 -10.45 2.73
N TYR A 71 -11.10 -11.30 1.70
CA TYR A 71 -9.89 -11.76 1.01
C TYR A 71 -9.08 -10.62 0.39
N SER A 72 -9.75 -9.57 -0.10
CA SER A 72 -9.07 -8.38 -0.60
C SER A 72 -8.29 -7.66 0.51
N MET A 73 -8.83 -7.58 1.74
CA MET A 73 -8.14 -6.97 2.88
C MET A 73 -6.99 -7.86 3.37
N GLU A 74 -7.13 -9.18 3.35
CA GLU A 74 -6.05 -10.11 3.69
C GLU A 74 -4.89 -10.03 2.68
N LEU A 75 -5.21 -9.97 1.39
CA LEU A 75 -4.22 -9.75 0.33
C LEU A 75 -3.50 -8.41 0.53
N ASP A 76 -4.23 -7.39 0.99
CA ASP A 76 -3.67 -6.09 1.31
C ASP A 76 -2.66 -6.12 2.45
N LEU A 77 -2.90 -6.91 3.51
CA LEU A 77 -1.90 -7.12 4.56
C LEU A 77 -0.58 -7.70 4.04
N ILE A 78 -0.65 -8.60 3.05
CA ILE A 78 0.54 -9.16 2.38
C ILE A 78 1.22 -8.10 1.51
N PHE A 79 0.44 -7.35 0.73
CA PHE A 79 0.93 -6.25 -0.09
C PHE A 79 1.71 -5.24 0.75
N ILE A 80 1.15 -4.77 1.87
CA ILE A 80 1.77 -3.77 2.74
C ILE A 80 3.17 -4.23 3.15
N GLY A 81 3.30 -5.46 3.66
CA GLY A 81 4.57 -5.99 4.13
C GLY A 81 5.59 -6.15 3.00
N VAL A 82 5.17 -6.73 1.88
CA VAL A 82 6.04 -6.98 0.71
C VAL A 82 6.50 -5.65 0.09
N TYR A 83 5.56 -4.76 -0.22
CA TYR A 83 5.83 -3.49 -0.89
C TYR A 83 6.66 -2.57 -0.01
N ALA A 84 6.28 -2.40 1.27
CA ALA A 84 7.01 -1.53 2.18
C ALA A 84 8.46 -2.01 2.39
N TRP A 85 8.67 -3.33 2.48
CA TRP A 85 10.01 -3.89 2.57
C TRP A 85 10.81 -3.67 1.29
N GLY A 86 10.21 -3.86 0.12
CA GLY A 86 10.82 -3.56 -1.17
C GLY A 86 11.23 -2.09 -1.27
N ALA A 87 10.32 -1.17 -0.98
CA ALA A 87 10.57 0.27 -0.99
C ALA A 87 11.66 0.67 0.03
N PHE A 88 11.65 0.09 1.23
CA PHE A 88 12.67 0.33 2.24
C PHE A 88 14.06 -0.16 1.80
N ALA A 89 14.14 -1.37 1.22
CA ALA A 89 15.38 -1.91 0.67
C ALA A 89 15.91 -1.05 -0.49
N GLY A 90 15.03 -0.58 -1.37
CA GLY A 90 15.37 0.37 -2.44
C GLY A 90 15.89 1.70 -1.87
N GLY A 91 15.20 2.26 -0.88
CA GLY A 91 15.63 3.47 -0.18
C GLY A 91 17.01 3.31 0.47
N ARG A 92 17.29 2.18 1.13
CA ARG A 92 18.63 1.83 1.67
C ARG A 92 19.69 1.78 0.59
N MET A 93 19.37 1.17 -0.56
CA MET A 93 20.28 1.08 -1.70
C MET A 93 20.63 2.46 -2.24
N PHE A 94 19.64 3.34 -2.42
CA PHE A 94 19.87 4.71 -2.89
C PHE A 94 20.58 5.58 -1.86
N ALA A 95 20.28 5.38 -0.56
CA ALA A 95 20.92 6.08 0.55
C ALA A 95 22.42 5.80 0.65
N ALA A 96 22.88 4.64 0.18
CA ALA A 96 24.29 4.25 0.14
C ALA A 96 25.06 4.84 -1.06
N SER A 97 24.40 5.58 -1.95
CA SER A 97 25.04 6.23 -3.08
C SER A 97 26.00 7.35 -2.64
N SER A 98 27.11 7.51 -3.36
CA SER A 98 28.04 8.64 -3.18
C SER A 98 27.45 9.98 -3.65
N ARG A 99 26.37 9.96 -4.45
CA ARG A 99 25.69 11.18 -4.91
C ARG A 99 24.76 11.75 -3.83
N PRO A 100 24.96 12.99 -3.35
CA PRO A 100 24.17 13.57 -2.25
C PRO A 100 22.66 13.59 -2.50
N MET A 101 22.23 13.91 -3.73
CA MET A 101 20.80 13.97 -4.08
C MET A 101 20.15 12.58 -3.99
N LEU A 102 20.78 11.56 -4.57
CA LEU A 102 20.27 10.18 -4.54
C LEU A 102 20.27 9.63 -3.11
N ALA A 103 21.31 9.96 -2.32
CA ALA A 103 21.40 9.56 -0.93
C ALA A 103 20.28 10.17 -0.06
N ARG A 104 19.95 11.46 -0.25
CA ARG A 104 18.85 12.14 0.44
C ARG A 104 17.50 11.54 0.04
N LEU A 105 17.26 11.35 -1.25
CA LEU A 105 16.03 10.74 -1.74
C LEU A 105 15.84 9.32 -1.20
N GLY A 106 16.91 8.52 -1.15
CA GLY A 106 16.89 7.18 -0.54
C GLY A 106 16.43 7.20 0.92
N LYS A 107 16.91 8.15 1.73
CA LYS A 107 16.47 8.31 3.13
C LYS A 107 14.99 8.68 3.22
N VAL A 108 14.52 9.60 2.37
CA VAL A 108 13.09 9.97 2.32
C VAL A 108 12.23 8.75 2.00
N ILE A 109 12.59 7.96 0.99
CA ILE A 109 11.88 6.72 0.63
C ILE A 109 11.86 5.74 1.82
N MET A 110 12.99 5.56 2.53
CA MET A 110 13.04 4.66 3.69
C MET A 110 12.04 5.05 4.78
N PHE A 111 12.05 6.33 5.18
CA PHE A 111 11.15 6.79 6.24
C PHE A 111 9.68 6.77 5.78
N ALA A 112 9.43 7.14 4.53
CA ALA A 112 8.09 7.08 3.95
C ALA A 112 7.57 5.63 3.87
N ALA A 113 8.42 4.65 3.58
CA ALA A 113 8.03 3.23 3.54
C ALA A 113 7.63 2.69 4.92
N VAL A 114 8.35 3.08 5.97
CA VAL A 114 7.99 2.72 7.35
C VAL A 114 6.67 3.38 7.76
N GLY A 115 6.52 4.68 7.48
CA GLY A 115 5.28 5.41 7.76
C GLY A 115 4.09 4.80 7.02
N PHE A 116 4.25 4.52 5.72
CA PHE A 116 3.25 3.86 4.88
C PHE A 116 2.80 2.55 5.53
N ALA A 117 3.75 1.66 5.87
CA ALA A 117 3.43 0.37 6.47
C ALA A 117 2.60 0.51 7.76
N ILE A 118 3.00 1.42 8.65
CA ILE A 118 2.29 1.62 9.93
C ILE A 118 0.88 2.13 9.68
N THR A 119 0.72 3.16 8.83
CA THR A 119 -0.59 3.76 8.57
C THR A 119 -1.52 2.81 7.83
N ASP A 120 -0.98 2.05 6.87
CA ASP A 120 -1.76 1.11 6.07
C ASP A 120 -2.18 -0.11 6.89
N TYR A 121 -1.29 -0.68 7.71
CA TYR A 121 -1.68 -1.75 8.63
C TYR A 121 -2.75 -1.30 9.63
N ALA A 122 -2.63 -0.09 10.19
CA ALA A 122 -3.64 0.44 11.11
C ALA A 122 -5.03 0.56 10.44
N GLU A 123 -5.06 1.00 9.18
CA GLU A 123 -6.29 1.03 8.39
C GLU A 123 -6.83 -0.37 8.09
N THR A 124 -6.05 -1.19 7.38
CA THR A 124 -6.50 -2.48 6.83
C THR A 124 -6.85 -3.47 7.94
N ILE A 125 -6.14 -3.47 9.08
CA ILE A 125 -6.52 -4.29 10.24
C ILE A 125 -7.85 -3.81 10.85
N SER A 126 -8.05 -2.48 10.97
CA SER A 126 -9.32 -1.93 11.48
C SER A 126 -10.49 -2.30 10.57
N GLN A 127 -10.27 -2.32 9.26
CA GLN A 127 -11.26 -2.74 8.29
C GLN A 127 -11.55 -4.24 8.35
N LEU A 128 -10.51 -5.06 8.44
CA LEU A 128 -10.61 -6.51 8.48
C LEU A 128 -11.36 -6.99 9.72
N ILE A 129 -11.08 -6.41 10.90
CA ILE A 129 -11.81 -6.73 12.14
C ILE A 129 -13.31 -6.47 11.98
N GLN A 130 -13.67 -5.34 11.35
CA GLN A 130 -15.07 -5.00 11.12
C GLN A 130 -15.73 -5.95 10.12
N ALA A 131 -15.06 -6.28 9.02
CA ALA A 131 -15.61 -7.13 7.97
C ALA A 131 -15.74 -8.61 8.37
N ALA A 132 -14.76 -9.14 9.12
CA ALA A 132 -14.68 -10.56 9.45
C ALA A 132 -15.24 -10.92 10.84
N GLY A 133 -15.51 -9.94 11.71
CA GLY A 133 -15.87 -10.21 13.11
C GLY A 133 -17.01 -9.35 13.65
N THR A 134 -16.78 -8.05 13.79
CA THR A 134 -17.62 -7.21 14.65
C THR A 134 -18.76 -6.50 13.95
N GLY A 135 -18.76 -6.43 12.61
CA GLY A 135 -19.48 -5.40 11.88
C GLY A 135 -18.86 -4.02 12.13
N GLY A 136 -19.54 -2.96 11.69
CA GLY A 136 -19.10 -1.58 11.82
C GLY A 136 -18.92 -1.14 13.27
N VAL A 137 -17.77 -0.53 13.58
CA VAL A 137 -17.41 0.03 14.89
C VAL A 137 -16.81 1.42 14.68
N ASP A 138 -17.38 2.45 15.31
CA ASP A 138 -17.02 3.86 15.03
C ASP A 138 -15.55 4.17 15.25
N LEU A 139 -14.94 3.61 16.29
CA LEU A 139 -13.51 3.79 16.56
C LEU A 139 -12.66 3.24 15.40
N LEU A 140 -12.94 2.02 14.95
CA LEU A 140 -12.19 1.36 13.88
C LEU A 140 -12.42 2.05 12.54
N ALA A 141 -13.67 2.42 12.24
CA ALA A 141 -14.04 3.18 11.04
C ALA A 141 -13.36 4.57 11.00
N CYS A 142 -13.28 5.25 12.14
CA CYS A 142 -12.61 6.55 12.27
C CYS A 142 -11.08 6.42 12.10
N VAL A 143 -10.46 5.39 12.68
CA VAL A 143 -9.03 5.11 12.47
C VAL A 143 -8.75 4.86 10.99
N ALA A 144 -9.53 3.99 10.35
CA ALA A 144 -9.37 3.67 8.94
C ALA A 144 -9.47 4.94 8.06
N ALA A 145 -10.53 5.73 8.24
CA ALA A 145 -10.75 6.95 7.48
C ALA A 145 -9.66 8.01 7.66
N LYS A 146 -9.05 8.10 8.85
CA LYS A 146 -7.95 9.03 9.14
C LYS A 146 -6.62 8.56 8.57
N MET A 147 -6.36 7.26 8.58
CA MET A 147 -5.11 6.71 8.05
C MET A 147 -5.07 6.75 6.52
N ARG A 148 -6.21 6.60 5.86
CA ARG A 148 -6.33 6.62 4.39
C ARG A 148 -5.57 7.76 3.69
N PRO A 149 -5.81 9.04 3.98
CA PRO A 149 -5.07 10.12 3.30
C PRO A 149 -3.57 10.07 3.60
N VAL A 150 -3.18 9.71 4.82
CA VAL A 150 -1.76 9.65 5.22
C VAL A 150 -1.04 8.52 4.48
N LYS A 151 -1.61 7.32 4.46
CA LYS A 151 -1.02 6.19 3.75
C LYS A 151 -0.90 6.46 2.26
N MET A 152 -1.90 7.11 1.64
CA MET A 152 -1.88 7.40 0.21
C MET A 152 -0.75 8.36 -0.15
N ILE A 153 -0.52 9.40 0.65
CA ILE A 153 0.60 10.32 0.44
C ILE A 153 1.95 9.58 0.59
N LEU A 154 2.11 8.77 1.63
CA LEU A 154 3.34 8.03 1.87
C LEU A 154 3.61 6.97 0.79
N PHE A 155 2.55 6.30 0.32
CA PHE A 155 2.61 5.40 -0.82
C PHE A 155 3.10 6.13 -2.08
N LEU A 156 2.52 7.29 -2.40
CA LEU A 156 2.94 8.08 -3.56
C LEU A 156 4.40 8.54 -3.45
N VAL A 157 4.82 9.00 -2.27
CA VAL A 157 6.21 9.41 -2.00
C VAL A 157 7.17 8.24 -2.22
N THR A 158 6.84 7.04 -1.74
CA THR A 158 7.69 5.86 -1.95
C THR A 158 7.69 5.42 -3.41
N PHE A 159 6.53 5.30 -4.04
CA PHE A 159 6.39 4.79 -5.40
C PHE A 159 7.09 5.71 -6.41
N LEU A 160 6.71 6.99 -6.43
CA LEU A 160 7.31 7.97 -7.33
C LEU A 160 8.78 8.25 -6.96
N GLY A 161 9.10 8.25 -5.67
CA GLY A 161 10.46 8.41 -5.19
C GLY A 161 11.40 7.33 -5.72
N VAL A 162 10.98 6.06 -5.71
CA VAL A 162 11.74 4.95 -6.28
C VAL A 162 11.95 5.15 -7.78
N LEU A 163 10.90 5.50 -8.53
CA LEU A 163 11.02 5.75 -9.99
C LEU A 163 12.02 6.87 -10.30
N VAL A 164 11.92 8.00 -9.59
CA VAL A 164 12.85 9.13 -9.75
C VAL A 164 14.28 8.73 -9.38
N ALA A 165 14.46 7.97 -8.30
CA ALA A 165 15.78 7.48 -7.89
C ALA A 165 16.41 6.56 -8.94
N LEU A 166 15.63 5.65 -9.54
CA LEU A 166 16.06 4.80 -10.65
C LEU A 166 16.45 5.63 -11.88
N MET A 167 15.65 6.63 -12.26
CA MET A 167 15.96 7.53 -13.36
C MET A 167 17.29 8.28 -13.14
N ILE A 168 17.48 8.87 -11.96
CA ILE A 168 18.72 9.55 -11.59
C ILE A 168 19.90 8.58 -11.68
N GLN A 169 19.77 7.37 -11.14
CA GLN A 169 20.80 6.35 -11.16
C GLN A 169 21.14 5.90 -12.59
N GLN A 170 20.16 5.81 -13.49
CA GLN A 170 20.38 5.42 -14.88
C GLN A 170 21.10 6.51 -15.69
N VAL A 171 20.64 7.76 -15.61
CA VAL A 171 21.30 8.91 -16.27
C VAL A 171 22.74 9.03 -15.79
N SER A 172 22.93 8.87 -14.48
CA SER A 172 24.20 8.86 -13.79
C SER A 172 25.19 7.79 -14.27
N ARG A 173 24.70 6.60 -14.66
CA ARG A 173 25.51 5.50 -15.20
C ARG A 173 25.86 5.71 -16.68
N ARG A 174 25.05 6.48 -17.42
CA ARG A 174 25.30 6.80 -18.84
C ARG A 174 26.27 7.95 -19.04
N ALA A 175 26.37 8.87 -18.06
CA ALA A 175 27.25 10.03 -18.11
C ALA A 175 28.68 9.77 -17.58
N ALA A 176 28.96 8.55 -17.12
CA ALA A 176 30.26 8.10 -16.60
C ALA A 176 30.86 7.06 -17.54
#